data_AF-A0A7E4ZQ56-F1
#
_entry.id   AF-A0A7E4ZQ56-F1
#
_cell.length_a   1.000
_cell.length_b   1.000
_cell.length_c   1.000
_cell.angle_alpha   90.00
_cell.angle_beta   90.00
_cell.angle_gamma   90.00
#
_symmetry.space_group_name_H-M   'P 1'
#
loop_
_entity.id
_entity.type
_entity.pdbx_description
1 polymer ?
#
loop_
_entity_poly.entity_id
_entity_poly.type
_entity_poly.pdbx_seq_one_letter_code
_entity_poly.pdbx_strand_id
1 'polypeptide(L)'
;MIQSAVATDPSVPVDEFWKKVAPHQIMDSKLRVHFNFVESAATTPVTPSKATTALTTVPPPKDQSKKANVQAPVSQPAESGAPSTGSGTDSDLELRKRYNAENSALERENRNLKEELSKLARVNAVAAVPAEPGMPTIQVVLLAFAMLLIGLILGKMF
;
A
#
# COMPACT_ATOMS: atom_id res chain seq x y z
N MET A 1 14.60 14.82 -3.84
CA MET A 1 14.35 15.67 -5.02
C MET A 1 15.07 15.03 -6.18
N ILE A 2 14.40 14.80 -7.31
CA ILE A 2 15.02 14.26 -8.52
C ILE A 2 15.02 15.38 -9.55
N GLN A 3 16.21 15.73 -10.04
CA GLN A 3 16.41 16.76 -11.05
C GLN A 3 16.77 16.08 -12.37
N SER A 4 16.12 16.49 -13.46
CA SER A 4 16.35 15.96 -14.81
C SER A 4 16.43 17.08 -15.83
N ALA A 5 17.13 16.82 -16.93
CA ALA A 5 17.20 17.70 -18.10
C ALA A 5 17.51 16.84 -19.34
N VAL A 6 17.12 17.31 -20.53
CA VAL A 6 17.34 16.58 -21.78
C VAL A 6 18.74 16.92 -22.32
N ALA A 7 19.58 15.91 -22.49
CA ALA A 7 20.89 16.07 -23.13
C ALA A 7 20.73 16.06 -24.66
N THR A 8 20.98 17.18 -25.31
CA THR A 8 20.92 17.31 -26.79
C THR A 8 22.23 16.92 -27.47
N ASP A 9 23.36 17.01 -26.76
CA ASP A 9 24.68 16.66 -27.25
C ASP A 9 25.32 15.59 -26.33
N PRO A 10 25.53 14.36 -26.83
CA PRO A 10 26.12 13.29 -26.05
C PRO A 10 27.64 13.42 -25.84
N SER A 11 28.30 14.37 -26.51
CA SER A 11 29.75 14.60 -26.39
C SER A 11 30.13 15.52 -25.23
N VAL A 12 29.17 16.24 -24.65
CA VAL A 12 29.39 17.18 -23.54
C VAL A 12 29.50 16.42 -22.22
N PRO A 13 30.57 16.63 -21.42
CA PRO A 13 30.68 16.05 -20.08
C PRO A 13 29.53 16.47 -19.16
N VAL A 14 29.05 15.55 -18.32
CA VAL A 14 27.88 15.75 -17.46
C VAL A 14 28.02 17.00 -16.57
N ASP A 15 29.19 17.25 -16.00
CA ASP A 15 29.44 18.43 -15.16
C ASP A 15 29.37 19.75 -15.93
N GLU A 16 29.77 19.75 -17.20
CA GLU A 16 29.71 20.92 -18.06
C GLU A 16 28.29 21.17 -18.56
N PHE A 17 27.55 20.09 -18.84
CA PHE A 17 26.13 20.13 -19.17
C PHE A 17 25.32 20.82 -18.05
N TRP A 18 25.46 20.38 -16.80
CA TRP A 18 24.71 20.97 -15.67
C TRP A 18 25.05 22.43 -15.38
N LYS A 19 26.25 22.89 -15.75
CA LYS A 19 26.66 24.30 -15.61
C LYS A 19 26.08 25.20 -16.69
N LYS A 20 25.81 24.65 -17.88
CA LYS A 20 25.38 25.41 -19.06
C LYS A 20 23.89 25.29 -19.36
N VAL A 21 23.22 24.25 -18.87
CA VAL A 21 21.80 24.03 -19.11
C VAL A 21 20.96 25.20 -18.57
N ALA A 22 20.04 25.69 -19.39
CA ALA A 22 19.20 26.82 -19.01
C ALA A 22 18.16 26.39 -17.95
N PRO A 23 17.80 27.24 -16.97
CA PRO A 23 16.90 26.86 -15.88
C PRO A 23 15.52 26.33 -16.32
N HIS A 24 15.01 26.82 -17.45
CA HIS A 24 13.71 26.37 -18.00
C HIS A 24 13.75 24.96 -18.61
N GLN A 25 14.94 24.39 -18.83
CA GLN A 25 15.14 23.03 -19.35
C GLN A 25 15.35 22.00 -18.24
N ILE A 26 15.47 22.48 -17.00
CA ILE A 26 15.59 21.64 -15.81
C ILE A 26 14.18 21.33 -15.30
N MET A 27 13.93 20.05 -15.04
CA MET A 27 12.70 19.55 -14.46
C MET A 27 12.99 18.97 -13.08
N ASP A 28 12.21 19.38 -12.08
CA ASP A 28 12.36 18.93 -10.69
C ASP A 28 11.13 18.13 -10.25
N SER A 29 11.37 16.94 -9.70
CA SER A 29 10.35 16.11 -9.04
C SER A 29 10.58 16.06 -7.54
N LYS A 30 9.60 16.54 -6.77
CA LYS A 30 9.62 16.49 -5.30
C LYS A 30 8.84 15.27 -4.82
N LEU A 31 9.53 14.35 -4.18
CA LEU A 31 8.96 13.13 -3.61
C LEU A 31 8.88 13.27 -2.10
N ARG A 32 7.82 12.74 -1.51
CA ARG A 32 7.70 12.58 -0.05
C ARG A 32 8.21 11.20 0.33
N VAL A 33 8.98 11.14 1.41
CA VAL A 33 9.40 9.87 2.01
C VAL A 33 8.27 9.39 2.91
N HIS A 34 7.78 8.18 2.65
CA HIS A 34 6.80 7.52 3.50
C HIS A 34 7.51 6.43 4.30
N PHE A 35 7.58 6.61 5.62
CA PHE A 35 8.14 5.60 6.51
C PHE A 35 7.07 4.57 6.83
N ASN A 36 7.29 3.33 6.41
CA ASN A 36 6.45 2.20 6.81
C ASN A 36 7.11 1.52 8.01
N PHE A 37 6.42 1.50 9.13
CA PHE A 37 6.79 0.64 10.24
C PHE A 37 6.28 -0.78 9.92
N VAL A 38 7.20 -1.73 9.72
CA VAL A 38 6.82 -3.15 9.69
C VAL A 38 6.64 -3.54 11.14
N GLU A 39 5.38 -3.58 11.58
CA GLU A 39 5.04 -4.18 12.86
C GLU A 39 5.38 -5.67 12.77
N SER A 40 6.57 -6.02 13.26
CA SER A 40 6.91 -7.41 13.49
C SER A 40 5.87 -7.93 14.46
N ALA A 41 4.99 -8.81 13.98
CA ALA A 41 3.88 -9.36 14.73
C ALA A 41 4.39 -10.04 16.02
N ALA A 42 4.34 -9.31 17.14
CA ALA A 42 4.31 -9.84 18.48
C ALA A 42 3.95 -8.73 19.49
N THR A 43 2.77 -8.91 20.09
CA THR A 43 2.27 -8.36 21.37
C THR A 43 1.34 -7.14 21.28
N THR A 44 0.06 -7.42 21.50
CA THR A 44 -1.10 -6.54 21.70
C THR A 44 -1.06 -5.80 23.06
N PRO A 45 -2.12 -5.11 23.51
CA PRO A 45 -2.48 -3.72 23.24
C PRO A 45 -2.46 -2.84 24.50
N VAL A 46 -2.12 -1.54 24.40
CA VAL A 46 -2.46 -0.57 25.45
C VAL A 46 -3.01 0.73 24.85
N THR A 47 -4.33 0.88 24.90
CA THR A 47 -5.06 2.16 24.82
C THR A 47 -6.22 2.01 25.81
N PRO A 48 -6.52 2.97 26.72
CA PRO A 48 -6.83 4.38 26.38
C PRO A 48 -6.23 5.40 27.38
N SER A 49 -6.18 6.72 27.20
CA SER A 49 -7.04 7.67 26.49
C SER A 49 -6.40 9.08 26.47
N LYS A 50 -6.81 9.89 25.48
CA LYS A 50 -6.95 11.36 25.48
C LYS A 50 -5.70 12.27 25.48
N ALA A 51 -5.40 12.79 24.28
CA ALA A 51 -5.36 14.25 24.07
C ALA A 51 -5.84 14.58 22.64
N THR A 52 -6.98 15.26 22.60
CA THR A 52 -7.61 15.89 21.44
C THR A 52 -6.85 17.15 21.06
N THR A 53 -6.54 17.37 19.77
CA THR A 53 -6.71 18.67 19.09
C THR A 53 -6.86 18.40 17.58
N ALA A 54 -7.99 18.88 17.05
CA ALA A 54 -8.42 18.85 15.65
C ALA A 54 -7.60 19.84 14.79
N LEU A 55 -7.54 19.87 13.45
CA LEU A 55 -8.55 19.90 12.38
C LEU A 55 -7.80 19.55 11.07
N THR A 56 -8.35 18.82 10.09
CA THR A 56 -9.25 19.39 9.08
C THR A 56 -9.94 18.27 8.32
N THR A 57 -11.27 18.39 8.30
CA THR A 57 -12.27 17.51 7.71
C THR A 57 -12.45 17.76 6.21
N VAL A 58 -12.53 16.70 5.41
CA VAL A 58 -13.37 16.65 4.20
C VAL A 58 -14.13 15.31 4.24
N PRO A 59 -15.48 15.30 4.13
CA PRO A 59 -16.31 14.14 4.46
C PRO A 59 -16.49 13.15 3.28
N PRO A 60 -16.70 11.85 3.55
CA PRO A 60 -17.16 10.87 2.55
C PRO A 60 -18.69 10.93 2.33
N PRO A 61 -19.20 10.51 1.15
CA PRO A 61 -20.60 10.65 0.76
C PRO A 61 -21.50 9.68 1.51
N LYS A 62 -22.67 10.16 1.96
CA LYS A 62 -23.72 9.34 2.56
C LYS A 62 -24.75 8.92 1.51
N ASP A 63 -24.85 7.62 1.28
CA ASP A 63 -26.05 6.98 0.76
C ASP A 63 -27.22 7.21 1.71
N GLN A 64 -28.35 7.70 1.19
CA GLN A 64 -29.64 7.60 1.87
C GLN A 64 -30.74 7.21 0.89
N SER A 65 -31.14 5.95 1.01
CA SER A 65 -32.41 5.40 0.57
C SER A 65 -33.58 6.07 1.30
N LYS A 66 -34.51 6.70 0.56
CA LYS A 66 -35.92 6.85 0.98
C LYS A 66 -36.84 6.68 -0.23
N LYS A 67 -37.73 5.68 -0.14
CA LYS A 67 -38.86 5.45 -1.05
C LYS A 67 -40.01 6.41 -0.71
N ALA A 68 -40.64 7.02 -1.72
CA ALA A 68 -42.10 7.01 -1.91
C ALA A 68 -42.49 7.67 -3.26
N ASN A 69 -42.98 6.82 -4.15
CA ASN A 69 -43.96 6.97 -5.23
C ASN A 69 -44.71 8.32 -5.38
N VAL A 70 -44.79 8.84 -6.62
CA VAL A 70 -46.02 9.18 -7.40
C VAL A 70 -45.71 10.23 -8.49
N GLN A 71 -45.86 9.80 -9.76
CA GLN A 71 -46.36 10.57 -10.93
C GLN A 71 -45.44 11.52 -11.72
N ALA A 72 -45.13 11.11 -12.96
CA ALA A 72 -44.76 11.99 -14.09
C ALA A 72 -46.01 12.78 -14.56
N PRO A 73 -45.88 14.00 -15.14
CA PRO A 73 -45.61 14.10 -16.59
C PRO A 73 -44.86 15.37 -17.10
N VAL A 74 -44.25 15.23 -18.31
CA VAL A 74 -44.24 16.20 -19.45
C VAL A 74 -43.31 17.44 -19.45
N SER A 75 -42.33 17.39 -20.39
CA SER A 75 -41.86 18.36 -21.39
C SER A 75 -41.44 19.81 -21.03
N GLN A 76 -40.17 20.17 -21.28
CA GLN A 76 -39.73 20.89 -22.50
C GLN A 76 -38.20 21.15 -22.53
N PRO A 77 -37.61 21.37 -23.73
CA PRO A 77 -36.18 21.37 -24.01
C PRO A 77 -35.58 22.79 -24.10
N ALA A 78 -34.27 22.91 -23.93
CA ALA A 78 -33.50 24.04 -24.46
C ALA A 78 -32.15 23.56 -24.97
N GLU A 79 -32.04 23.62 -26.29
CA GLU A 79 -30.90 23.34 -27.15
C GLU A 79 -29.81 24.41 -27.08
N SER A 80 -28.65 24.02 -27.60
CA SER A 80 -27.63 24.83 -28.30
C SER A 80 -26.40 25.22 -27.46
N GLY A 81 -25.17 24.87 -27.82
CA GLY A 81 -24.68 24.38 -29.11
C GLY A 81 -23.30 23.70 -29.06
N ALA A 82 -23.11 22.82 -30.05
CA ALA A 82 -21.91 22.06 -30.45
C ALA A 82 -20.80 23.00 -31.03
N PRO A 83 -19.60 22.56 -31.53
CA PRO A 83 -19.18 21.20 -31.93
C PRO A 83 -17.70 20.82 -31.65
N SER A 84 -17.28 19.65 -32.18
CA SER A 84 -15.91 19.06 -32.22
C SER A 84 -15.47 18.33 -30.93
N THR A 85 -15.00 17.08 -30.92
CA THR A 85 -14.14 16.38 -31.89
C THR A 85 -14.39 14.87 -31.78
N GLY A 86 -15.04 14.28 -32.79
CA GLY A 86 -15.17 12.83 -32.92
C GLY A 86 -13.84 12.23 -33.36
N SER A 87 -13.10 11.62 -32.42
CA SER A 87 -12.02 10.65 -32.65
C SER A 87 -11.40 10.12 -31.35
N GLY A 88 -11.70 10.73 -30.18
CA GLY A 88 -11.06 10.39 -28.90
C GLY A 88 -11.91 9.60 -27.90
N THR A 89 -13.21 9.40 -28.15
CA THR A 89 -14.12 8.75 -27.18
C THR A 89 -14.04 7.23 -27.22
N ASP A 90 -13.82 6.65 -28.40
CA ASP A 90 -13.73 5.19 -28.56
C ASP A 90 -12.41 4.64 -28.00
N SER A 91 -11.31 5.36 -28.22
CA SER A 91 -10.01 4.99 -27.65
C SER A 91 -9.99 5.13 -26.12
N ASP A 92 -10.64 6.15 -25.56
CA ASP A 92 -10.77 6.32 -24.11
C ASP A 92 -11.68 5.24 -23.48
N LEU A 93 -12.77 4.87 -24.15
CA LEU A 93 -13.63 3.75 -23.73
C LEU A 93 -12.91 2.40 -23.76
N GLU A 94 -12.12 2.13 -24.80
CA GLU A 94 -11.33 0.90 -24.88
C GLU A 94 -10.24 0.83 -23.81
N LEU A 95 -9.55 1.94 -23.54
CA LEU A 95 -8.52 2.01 -22.51
C LEU A 95 -9.11 1.74 -21.12
N ARG A 96 -10.27 2.35 -20.83
CA ARG A 96 -11.00 2.15 -19.58
C ARG A 96 -11.52 0.72 -19.44
N LYS A 97 -11.94 0.10 -20.54
CA LYS A 97 -12.37 -1.31 -20.55
C LYS A 97 -11.20 -2.25 -20.27
N ARG A 98 -10.02 -2.02 -20.86
CA ARG A 98 -8.80 -2.79 -20.60
C ARG A 98 -8.35 -2.63 -19.14
N TYR A 99 -8.31 -1.40 -18.65
CA TYR A 99 -7.95 -1.12 -17.26
C TYR A 99 -8.91 -1.81 -16.27
N ASN A 100 -10.21 -1.73 -16.51
CA ASN A 100 -11.20 -2.41 -15.65
C ASN A 100 -11.07 -3.95 -15.71
N ALA A 101 -10.76 -4.51 -16.88
CA ALA A 101 -10.55 -5.94 -17.04
C ALA A 101 -9.31 -6.41 -16.26
N GLU A 102 -8.20 -5.69 -16.39
CA GLU A 102 -6.95 -5.95 -15.67
C GLU A 102 -7.14 -5.80 -14.16
N ASN A 103 -7.81 -4.73 -13.71
CA ASN A 103 -8.08 -4.51 -12.29
C ASN A 103 -8.98 -5.63 -11.71
N SER A 104 -9.97 -6.11 -12.48
CA SER A 104 -10.80 -7.25 -12.06
C SER A 104 -10.02 -8.57 -11.99
N ALA A 105 -9.00 -8.74 -12.83
CA ALA A 105 -8.13 -9.91 -12.81
C ALA A 105 -7.21 -9.87 -11.58
N LEU A 106 -6.57 -8.72 -11.33
CA LEU A 106 -5.75 -8.50 -10.15
C LEU A 106 -6.55 -8.67 -8.85
N GLU A 107 -7.79 -8.21 -8.79
CA GLU A 107 -8.66 -8.42 -7.62
C GLU A 107 -9.01 -9.91 -7.38
N ARG A 108 -9.07 -10.73 -8.43
CA ARG A 108 -9.27 -12.18 -8.28
C ARG A 108 -7.98 -12.85 -7.78
N GLU A 109 -6.85 -12.52 -8.37
CA GLU A 109 -5.55 -13.04 -7.93
C GLU A 109 -5.25 -12.65 -6.48
N ASN A 110 -5.53 -11.40 -6.10
CA ASN A 110 -5.35 -10.94 -4.72
C ASN A 110 -6.23 -11.71 -3.73
N ARG A 111 -7.49 -12.02 -4.11
CA ARG A 111 -8.38 -12.87 -3.31
C ARG A 111 -7.84 -14.29 -3.19
N ASN A 112 -7.41 -14.89 -4.31
CA ASN A 112 -6.85 -16.24 -4.31
C ASN A 112 -5.59 -16.34 -3.41
N LEU A 113 -4.67 -15.37 -3.54
CA LEU A 113 -3.46 -15.33 -2.72
C LEU A 113 -3.77 -15.13 -1.24
N LYS A 114 -4.77 -14.30 -0.90
CA LYS A 114 -5.24 -14.16 0.49
C LYS A 114 -5.84 -15.47 1.02
N GLU A 115 -6.59 -16.20 0.19
CA GLU A 115 -7.11 -17.50 0.57
C GLU A 115 -6.00 -18.54 0.75
N GLU A 116 -5.01 -18.59 -0.14
CA GLU A 116 -3.83 -19.44 0.00
C GLU A 116 -3.03 -19.11 1.26
N LEU A 117 -2.78 -17.82 1.52
CA LEU A 117 -2.13 -17.38 2.76
C LEU A 117 -2.94 -17.78 4.00
N SER A 118 -4.27 -17.67 3.96
CA SER A 118 -5.12 -18.10 5.08
C SER A 118 -5.05 -19.61 5.31
N LYS A 119 -4.96 -20.41 4.24
CA LYS A 119 -4.81 -21.87 4.31
C LYS A 119 -3.43 -22.23 4.86
N LEU A 120 -2.36 -21.60 4.36
CA LEU A 120 -1.00 -21.81 4.85
C LEU A 120 -0.85 -21.35 6.30
N ALA A 121 -1.44 -20.22 6.69
CA ALA A 121 -1.44 -19.75 8.07
C ALA A 121 -2.16 -20.74 9.01
N ARG A 122 -3.27 -21.34 8.56
CA ARG A 122 -3.96 -22.40 9.33
C ARG A 122 -3.13 -23.67 9.44
N VAL A 123 -2.45 -24.10 8.36
CA VAL A 123 -1.56 -25.27 8.40
C VAL A 123 -0.34 -25.02 9.30
N ASN A 124 0.23 -23.81 9.24
CA ASN A 124 1.34 -23.41 10.10
C ASN A 124 0.89 -23.27 11.57
N ALA A 125 -0.34 -22.83 11.84
CA ALA A 125 -0.89 -22.79 13.20
C ALA A 125 -1.18 -24.18 13.79
N VAL A 126 -1.31 -25.22 12.96
CA VAL A 126 -1.45 -26.62 13.41
C VAL A 126 -0.09 -27.31 13.55
N ALA A 127 0.92 -26.89 12.78
CA ALA A 127 2.30 -27.38 12.89
C ALA A 127 3.11 -26.66 13.99
N ALA A 128 2.76 -25.41 14.30
CA ALA A 128 3.23 -24.73 15.49
C ALA A 128 2.44 -25.25 16.69
N VAL A 129 3.09 -26.09 17.50
CA VAL A 129 2.75 -26.23 18.92
C VAL A 129 2.41 -24.82 19.43
N PRO A 130 1.23 -24.58 20.03
CA PRO A 130 0.89 -23.24 20.48
C PRO A 130 1.92 -22.82 21.51
N ALA A 131 2.86 -22.01 21.04
CA ALA A 131 3.54 -21.02 21.82
C ALA A 131 2.46 -20.05 22.30
N GLU A 132 1.73 -20.45 23.33
CA GLU A 132 0.98 -19.53 24.17
C GLU A 132 1.85 -18.28 24.40
N PRO A 133 1.29 -17.06 24.32
CA PRO A 133 1.98 -15.80 24.61
C PRO A 133 2.20 -15.68 26.14
N GLY A 134 2.99 -16.62 26.61
CA GLY A 134 3.21 -17.08 27.97
C GLY A 134 4.04 -18.36 27.91
N MET A 135 5.01 -18.44 26.97
CA MET A 135 5.84 -19.62 26.85
C MET A 135 6.68 -19.77 28.13
N PRO A 136 6.85 -21.01 28.60
CA PRO A 136 7.19 -21.31 29.97
C PRO A 136 8.63 -20.86 30.19
N THR A 137 8.81 -19.85 31.03
CA THR A 137 10.13 -19.42 31.53
C THR A 137 10.98 -20.64 31.91
N ILE A 138 10.34 -21.70 32.40
CA ILE A 138 10.92 -23.01 32.69
C ILE A 138 11.60 -23.70 31.50
N GLN A 139 11.05 -23.72 30.28
CA GLN A 139 11.75 -24.36 29.14
C GLN A 139 12.98 -23.57 28.70
N VAL A 140 12.89 -22.23 28.70
CA VAL A 140 14.04 -21.37 28.38
C VAL A 140 15.12 -21.49 29.46
N VAL A 141 14.72 -21.54 30.73
CA VAL A 141 15.63 -21.75 31.88
C VAL A 141 16.27 -23.14 31.80
N LEU A 142 15.51 -24.19 31.50
CA LEU A 142 16.04 -25.55 31.35
C LEU A 142 17.03 -25.65 30.18
N LEU A 143 16.76 -24.98 29.06
CA LEU A 143 17.66 -24.94 27.91
C LEU A 143 18.97 -24.20 28.25
N ALA A 144 18.87 -23.06 28.95
CA ALA A 144 20.04 -22.33 29.43
C ALA A 144 20.87 -23.17 30.42
N PHE A 145 20.21 -23.89 31.34
CA PHE A 145 20.88 -24.77 32.29
C PHE A 145 21.57 -25.95 31.60
N ALA A 146 20.94 -26.54 30.58
CA ALA A 146 21.52 -27.61 29.79
C ALA A 146 22.77 -27.15 29.04
N MET A 147 22.73 -25.97 28.40
CA MET A 147 23.90 -25.41 27.72
C MET A 147 25.04 -25.07 28.70
N LEU A 148 24.71 -24.57 29.90
CA LEU A 148 25.71 -24.28 30.94
C LEU A 148 26.38 -25.57 31.43
N LEU A 149 25.62 -26.63 31.69
CA LEU A 149 26.18 -27.93 32.10
C LEU A 149 27.07 -28.54 31.01
N ILE A 150 26.65 -28.48 29.76
CA ILE A 150 27.44 -28.94 28.62
C ILE A 150 28.76 -28.15 28.53
N GLY A 151 28.69 -26.81 28.64
CA GLY A 151 29.88 -25.96 28.65
C GLY A 151 30.81 -26.21 29.84
N LEU A 152 30.26 -26.53 31.02
CA LEU A 152 31.04 -26.80 32.23
C LEU A 152 31.73 -28.18 32.19
N ILE A 153 31.08 -29.16 31.55
CA ILE A 153 31.67 -30.49 31.32
C ILE A 153 32.77 -30.40 30.26
N LEU A 154 32.50 -29.74 29.13
CA LEU A 154 33.47 -29.58 28.04
C LEU A 154 34.65 -28.70 28.45
N GLY A 155 34.41 -27.59 29.14
CA GLY A 155 35.45 -26.67 29.61
C GLY A 155 36.28 -27.18 30.79
N LYS A 156 35.92 -28.31 31.40
CA LYS A 156 36.74 -29.00 32.41
C LYS A 156 37.53 -30.16 31.82
N MET A 157 37.18 -30.60 30.61
CA MET A 157 37.85 -31.66 29.85
C MET A 157 38.77 -31.11 28.74
N PHE A 158 38.85 -29.80 28.58
CA PHE A 158 39.75 -29.07 27.68
C PHE A 158 40.51 -28.02 28.50
#